data_AF-A0A7Y3CSU2-F1
#
_entry.id   AF-A0A7Y3CSU2-F1
#
_cell.length_a   1.000
_cell.length_b   1.000
_cell.length_c   1.000
_cell.angle_alpha   90.00
_cell.angle_beta   90.00
_cell.angle_gamma   90.00
#
_symmetry.space_group_name_H-M   'P 1'
#
loop_
_entity.id
_entity.type
_entity.pdbx_description
1 polymer ?
#
loop_
_entity_poly.entity_id
_entity_poly.type
_entity_poly.pdbx_seq_one_letter_code
_entity_poly.pdbx_strand_id
1 'polypeptide(L)'
;MTTVIYRPATTSGAGVLLKAALRVSGAITFAILLAMSLLATIIMVAVDGDEARGQEPGGVAFFDQTRGLWNVDGSEFYFGNPGDYPMYCDWDGDGIATPGLYRETSGFLYLRNSNTAGFADIEIFFGIPGDRPLCGDWNMDGIQTIGIYRASADAFYLRNSNTQGFADIT
;
A
#
# COMPACT_ATOMS: atom_id res chain seq x y z
N MET A 1 0.81 -17.38 1.54
CA MET A 1 1.36 -16.49 2.59
C MET A 1 0.41 -15.32 2.69
N THR A 2 -0.11 -15.02 3.88
CA THR A 2 -1.04 -13.91 4.09
C THR A 2 -0.27 -12.67 4.47
N THR A 3 -0.45 -11.60 3.70
CA THR A 3 0.13 -10.28 3.94
C THR A 3 -0.93 -9.41 4.62
N VAL A 4 -0.55 -8.72 5.69
CA VAL A 4 -1.40 -7.69 6.32
C VAL A 4 -1.07 -6.36 5.67
N ILE A 5 -2.08 -5.65 5.19
CA ILE A 5 -1.92 -4.39 4.47
C ILE A 5 -2.59 -3.30 5.30
N TYR A 6 -1.83 -2.26 5.63
CA TYR A 6 -2.30 -1.11 6.38
C TYR A 6 -2.39 0.12 5.47
N ARG A 7 -3.35 0.98 5.75
CA ARG A 7 -3.46 2.30 5.12
C ARG A 7 -2.33 3.22 5.61
N PRO A 8 -1.63 3.94 4.73
CA PRO A 8 -0.74 5.03 5.13
C PRO A 8 -1.56 6.26 5.58
N ALA A 9 -1.23 6.81 6.75
CA ALA A 9 -1.93 7.95 7.35
C ALA A 9 -1.70 9.26 6.56
N THR A 10 -2.75 10.06 6.40
CA THR A 10 -2.67 11.42 5.85
C THR A 10 -2.40 12.40 7.00
N THR A 11 -1.13 12.76 7.23
CA THR A 11 -0.80 13.76 8.26
C THR A 11 -1.08 15.16 7.73
N SER A 12 -2.11 15.81 8.29
CA SER A 12 -2.37 17.24 8.09
C SER A 12 -1.43 18.05 8.98
N GLY A 13 -0.22 18.36 8.52
CA GLY A 13 0.66 19.23 9.28
C GLY A 13 2.08 19.24 8.75
N ALA A 14 2.52 20.41 8.29
CA ALA A 14 3.86 20.76 7.84
C ALA A 14 5.01 19.87 8.37
N GLY A 15 5.66 19.14 7.46
CA GLY A 15 6.93 18.49 7.78
C GLY A 15 7.21 17.23 6.98
N VAL A 16 7.52 17.38 5.67
CA VAL A 16 8.21 16.32 4.92
C VAL A 16 9.54 16.06 5.61
N LEU A 17 9.65 14.96 6.34
CA LEU A 17 10.89 14.19 6.53
C LEU A 17 10.53 12.72 6.72
N LEU A 18 10.71 11.94 5.67
CA LEU A 18 10.78 10.49 5.72
C LEU A 18 12.08 10.09 6.48
N LYS A 19 12.04 10.20 7.81
CA LYS A 19 12.98 9.53 8.72
C LYS A 19 12.18 8.48 9.47
N ALA A 20 12.08 7.29 8.89
CA ALA A 20 11.79 6.09 9.65
C ALA A 20 13.02 5.77 10.54
N ALA A 21 13.20 6.55 11.62
CA ALA A 21 14.14 6.25 12.69
C ALA A 21 13.32 5.73 13.87
N LEU A 22 13.36 4.41 14.03
CA LEU A 22 12.83 3.65 15.16
C LEU A 22 13.19 4.35 16.49
N ARG A 23 12.23 5.07 17.10
CA ARG A 23 12.27 5.44 18.51
C ARG A 23 11.17 4.67 19.22
N VAL A 24 11.51 3.49 19.75
CA VAL A 24 10.62 2.75 20.64
C VAL A 24 11.29 2.66 22.01
N SER A 25 10.70 3.32 22.99
CA SER A 25 11.13 3.31 24.39
C SER A 25 11.05 1.91 24.98
N GLY A 26 12.06 1.56 25.78
CA GLY A 26 12.33 0.22 26.27
C GLY A 26 11.18 -0.39 27.07
N ALA A 27 10.70 -1.54 26.57
CA ALA A 27 10.10 -2.66 27.31
C ALA A 27 9.48 -3.68 26.33
N ILE A 28 9.10 -3.24 25.12
CA ILE A 28 8.37 -4.06 24.14
C ILE A 28 9.31 -4.84 23.20
N THR A 29 10.62 -4.56 23.22
CA THR A 29 11.58 -4.99 22.21
C THR A 29 11.99 -6.47 22.25
N PHE A 30 11.74 -7.22 23.33
CA PHE A 30 12.31 -8.57 23.48
C PHE A 30 11.39 -9.72 23.03
N ALA A 31 10.07 -9.51 22.96
CA ALA A 31 9.13 -10.55 22.51
C ALA A 31 9.00 -10.61 20.97
N ILE A 32 9.25 -9.50 20.28
CA ILE A 32 9.06 -9.39 18.82
C ILE A 32 10.29 -9.90 18.05
N LEU A 33 11.49 -9.82 18.64
CA LEU A 33 12.75 -10.15 17.95
C LEU A 33 12.97 -11.66 17.74
N LEU A 34 12.38 -12.53 18.58
CA LEU A 34 12.58 -13.99 18.49
C LEU A 34 11.62 -14.70 17.52
N ALA A 35 10.45 -14.11 17.23
CA ALA A 35 9.47 -14.68 16.30
C ALA A 35 9.75 -14.32 14.82
N MET A 36 10.55 -13.28 14.55
CA MET A 36 10.87 -12.81 13.20
C MET A 36 12.03 -13.59 12.52
N SER A 37 12.67 -14.54 13.20
CA SER A 37 13.87 -15.24 12.70
C SER A 37 13.59 -16.36 11.68
N LEU A 38 12.34 -16.72 11.38
CA LEU A 38 12.05 -17.85 10.48
C LEU A 38 10.98 -17.61 9.41
N LEU A 39 10.38 -16.41 9.34
CA LEU A 39 9.37 -16.07 8.33
C LEU A 39 9.59 -14.62 7.84
N ALA A 40 10.78 -14.35 7.32
CA ALA A 40 11.05 -13.06 6.70
C ALA A 40 10.29 -12.97 5.37
N THR A 41 9.12 -12.33 5.36
CA THR A 41 8.62 -11.41 4.31
C THR A 41 7.38 -10.67 4.85
N ILE A 42 7.52 -9.94 5.96
CA ILE A 42 6.52 -8.92 6.31
C ILE A 42 6.91 -7.69 5.48
N ILE A 43 6.25 -7.48 4.34
CA ILE A 43 6.28 -6.18 3.66
C ILE A 43 5.26 -5.32 4.41
N MET A 44 5.73 -4.45 5.28
CA MET A 44 4.91 -3.40 5.90
C MET A 44 5.73 -2.12 5.96
N VAL A 45 5.20 -1.01 5.43
CA VAL A 45 5.60 0.34 5.84
C VAL A 45 4.37 1.26 5.81
N ALA A 46 3.78 1.50 6.99
CA ALA A 46 3.34 2.81 7.44
C ALA A 46 3.13 2.75 8.96
N VAL A 47 3.94 3.49 9.73
CA VAL A 47 3.79 3.70 11.17
C VAL A 47 3.74 5.21 11.38
N ASP A 48 2.58 5.76 11.73
CA ASP A 48 2.33 6.41 13.03
C ASP A 48 0.91 7.02 13.09
N GLY A 49 0.43 7.17 14.32
CA GLY A 49 -0.97 7.41 14.67
C GLY A 49 -1.46 8.84 14.51
N ASP A 50 -2.76 8.94 14.19
CA ASP A 50 -3.56 10.10 14.56
C ASP A 50 -5.02 9.67 14.73
N GLU A 51 -5.40 9.33 15.97
CA GLU A 51 -6.79 9.07 16.39
C GLU A 51 -7.67 10.37 16.34
N ALA A 52 -7.12 11.51 15.88
CA ALA A 52 -7.66 12.83 16.18
C ALA A 52 -8.68 13.41 15.19
N ARG A 53 -9.09 12.69 14.13
CA ARG A 53 -10.08 13.21 13.16
C ARG A 53 -11.47 12.57 13.19
N GLY A 54 -11.74 11.62 14.08
CA GLY A 54 -13.10 11.09 14.27
C GLY A 54 -13.74 10.50 13.00
N GLN A 55 -12.93 10.14 12.01
CA GLN A 55 -13.32 9.45 10.81
C GLN A 55 -12.40 8.23 10.72
N GLU A 56 -12.90 7.07 11.13
CA GLU A 56 -12.24 5.79 10.86
C GLU A 56 -12.87 5.20 9.57
N PRO A 57 -12.36 5.47 8.35
CA PRO A 57 -12.82 4.73 7.17
C PRO A 57 -11.78 3.71 6.66
N GLY A 58 -10.70 3.46 7.41
CA GLY A 58 -9.64 2.54 6.99
C GLY A 58 -9.82 1.14 7.56
N GLY A 59 -10.60 0.29 6.91
CA GLY A 59 -10.65 -1.14 7.22
C GLY A 59 -9.27 -1.80 7.13
N VAL A 60 -9.03 -2.84 7.92
CA VAL A 60 -7.81 -3.65 7.79
C VAL A 60 -8.04 -4.68 6.68
N ALA A 61 -7.13 -4.70 5.70
CA ALA A 61 -7.17 -5.69 4.63
C ALA A 61 -6.09 -6.76 4.82
N PHE A 62 -6.48 -8.01 4.62
CA PHE A 62 -5.57 -9.14 4.50
C PHE A 62 -5.58 -9.65 3.07
N PHE A 63 -4.41 -10.04 2.56
CA PHE A 63 -4.28 -10.58 1.21
C PHE A 63 -3.50 -11.89 1.22
N ASP A 64 -4.10 -12.98 0.73
CA ASP A 64 -3.39 -14.21 0.42
C ASP A 64 -2.84 -14.13 -1.01
N GLN A 65 -1.56 -13.76 -1.10
CA GLN A 65 -0.85 -13.60 -2.37
C GLN A 65 -0.74 -14.89 -3.18
N THR A 66 -0.92 -16.07 -2.56
CA THR A 66 -0.88 -17.34 -3.30
C THR A 66 -2.17 -17.63 -4.05
N ARG A 67 -3.25 -16.90 -3.73
CA ARG A 67 -4.58 -17.11 -4.27
C ARG A 67 -5.20 -15.88 -4.92
N GLY A 68 -4.67 -14.69 -4.66
CA GLY A 68 -5.34 -13.45 -5.03
C GLY A 68 -6.62 -13.21 -4.21
N LEU A 69 -6.65 -13.72 -2.97
CA LEU A 69 -7.81 -13.64 -2.08
C LEU A 69 -7.64 -12.47 -1.12
N TRP A 70 -8.60 -11.56 -1.12
CA TRP A 70 -8.71 -10.45 -0.19
C TRP A 70 -9.68 -10.81 0.91
N ASN A 71 -9.38 -10.39 2.13
CA ASN A 71 -10.31 -10.33 3.25
C ASN A 71 -10.31 -8.89 3.78
N VAL A 72 -11.43 -8.21 3.62
CA VAL A 72 -11.64 -6.84 4.08
C VAL A 72 -12.81 -6.87 5.07
N ASP A 73 -12.53 -6.51 6.32
CA ASP A 73 -13.51 -6.49 7.40
C ASP A 73 -14.34 -7.78 7.53
N GLY A 74 -13.69 -8.93 7.29
CA GLY A 74 -14.31 -10.26 7.35
C GLY A 74 -15.01 -10.72 6.06
N SER A 75 -15.09 -9.87 5.04
CA SER A 75 -15.64 -10.21 3.72
C SER A 75 -14.52 -10.68 2.78
N GLU A 76 -14.70 -11.85 2.17
CA GLU A 76 -13.71 -12.45 1.27
C GLU A 76 -14.09 -12.32 -0.20
N PHE A 77 -13.12 -11.94 -1.04
CA PHE A 77 -13.32 -11.86 -2.49
C PHE A 77 -12.00 -12.02 -3.26
N TYR A 78 -12.10 -12.47 -4.51
CA TYR A 78 -10.95 -12.62 -5.39
C TYR A 78 -10.75 -11.37 -6.25
N PHE A 79 -9.52 -10.86 -6.25
CA PHE A 79 -9.06 -9.83 -7.16
C PHE A 79 -7.55 -9.99 -7.34
N GLY A 80 -7.13 -10.10 -8.60
CA GLY A 80 -5.73 -10.32 -8.97
C GLY A 80 -5.37 -11.76 -9.26
N ASN A 81 -4.10 -11.94 -9.60
CA ASN A 81 -3.48 -13.23 -9.84
C ASN A 81 -2.55 -13.60 -8.68
N PRO A 82 -2.29 -14.90 -8.47
CA PRO A 82 -1.23 -15.35 -7.57
C PRO A 82 0.10 -14.66 -7.91
N GLY A 83 0.76 -14.13 -6.88
CA GLY A 83 2.05 -13.43 -7.00
C GLY A 83 1.96 -11.92 -7.25
N ASP A 84 0.79 -11.36 -7.55
CA ASP A 84 0.64 -9.90 -7.61
C ASP A 84 0.92 -9.28 -6.22
N TYR A 85 1.55 -8.12 -6.18
CA TYR A 85 1.88 -7.40 -4.95
C TYR A 85 0.74 -6.47 -4.57
N PRO A 86 0.18 -6.56 -3.36
CA PRO A 86 -1.03 -5.83 -3.02
C PRO A 86 -0.76 -4.42 -2.47
N MET A 87 -1.74 -3.53 -2.65
CA MET A 87 -1.86 -2.20 -2.08
C MET A 87 -3.31 -1.98 -1.63
N TYR A 88 -3.53 -1.09 -0.66
CA TYR A 88 -4.88 -0.78 -0.17
C TYR A 88 -4.98 0.71 0.13
N CYS A 89 -5.62 1.46 -0.77
CA CYS A 89 -5.66 2.91 -0.74
C CYS A 89 -6.98 3.46 -1.33
N ASP A 90 -7.28 4.71 -1.02
CA ASP A 90 -8.45 5.45 -1.50
C ASP A 90 -8.15 6.07 -2.88
N TRP A 91 -8.37 5.29 -3.94
CA TRP A 91 -7.96 5.63 -5.31
C TRP A 91 -8.82 6.71 -5.97
N ASP A 92 -10.04 6.94 -5.49
CA ASP A 92 -11.01 7.88 -6.04
C ASP A 92 -11.46 8.99 -5.07
N GLY A 93 -10.91 9.00 -3.85
CA GLY A 93 -11.08 10.08 -2.89
C GLY A 93 -12.42 10.06 -2.17
N ASP A 94 -13.11 8.93 -2.14
CA ASP A 94 -14.40 8.79 -1.45
C ASP A 94 -14.24 8.53 0.07
N GLY A 95 -12.99 8.39 0.53
CA GLY A 95 -12.61 8.11 1.90
C GLY A 95 -12.43 6.62 2.19
N ILE A 96 -12.78 5.71 1.27
CA ILE A 96 -12.77 4.27 1.45
C ILE A 96 -11.57 3.66 0.73
N ALA A 97 -10.68 3.05 1.50
CA ALA A 97 -9.58 2.29 0.90
C ALA A 97 -10.11 1.05 0.17
N THR A 98 -9.53 0.78 -0.99
CA THR A 98 -9.94 -0.31 -1.88
C THR A 98 -8.72 -1.00 -2.52
N PRO A 99 -8.88 -2.21 -3.07
CA PRO A 99 -7.75 -3.02 -3.52
C PRO A 99 -6.98 -2.44 -4.71
N GLY A 100 -5.65 -2.47 -4.61
CA GLY A 100 -4.73 -2.27 -5.72
C GLY A 100 -3.73 -3.41 -5.81
N LEU A 101 -3.23 -3.68 -7.00
CA LEU A 101 -2.27 -4.74 -7.26
C LEU A 101 -1.18 -4.27 -8.21
N TYR A 102 0.03 -4.76 -8.01
CA TYR A 102 1.16 -4.59 -8.93
C TYR A 102 1.63 -5.95 -9.43
N ARG A 103 1.65 -6.10 -10.75
CA ARG A 103 2.13 -7.29 -11.42
C ARG A 103 3.59 -7.11 -11.81
N GLU A 104 4.48 -7.65 -10.98
CA GLU A 104 5.93 -7.54 -11.17
C GLU A 104 6.40 -8.06 -12.54
N THR A 105 5.74 -9.06 -13.11
CA THR A 105 6.12 -9.63 -14.41
C THR A 105 5.88 -8.68 -15.59
N SER A 106 4.98 -7.71 -15.45
CA SER A 106 4.58 -6.83 -16.55
C SER A 106 4.69 -5.34 -16.22
N GLY A 107 4.90 -4.95 -14.96
CA GLY A 107 4.92 -3.54 -14.53
C GLY A 107 3.54 -2.87 -14.48
N PHE A 108 2.47 -3.66 -14.60
CA PHE A 108 1.10 -3.15 -14.57
C PHE A 108 0.58 -3.04 -13.14
N LEU A 109 -0.16 -1.97 -12.89
CA LEU A 109 -0.99 -1.75 -11.72
C LEU A 109 -2.45 -1.94 -12.11
N TYR A 110 -3.19 -2.59 -11.22
CA TYR A 110 -4.62 -2.86 -11.34
C TYR A 110 -5.29 -2.29 -10.09
N LEU A 111 -6.09 -1.24 -10.25
CA LEU A 111 -6.78 -0.58 -9.15
C LEU A 111 -8.28 -0.85 -9.25
N ARG A 112 -8.90 -1.00 -8.10
CA ARG A 112 -10.32 -1.26 -7.98
C ARG A 112 -10.91 -0.28 -6.98
N ASN A 113 -12.05 0.33 -7.31
CA ASN A 113 -12.74 1.30 -6.47
C ASN A 113 -13.86 0.64 -5.64
N SER A 114 -13.76 -0.67 -5.42
CA SER A 114 -14.74 -1.40 -4.60
C SER A 114 -14.09 -2.58 -3.87
N ASN A 115 -14.56 -2.86 -2.65
CA ASN A 115 -14.19 -4.05 -1.87
C ASN A 115 -15.01 -5.28 -2.30
N THR A 116 -14.94 -5.62 -3.60
CA THR A 116 -15.67 -6.75 -4.19
C THR A 116 -14.81 -7.49 -5.22
N ALA A 117 -15.27 -8.65 -5.71
CA ALA A 117 -14.65 -9.32 -6.85
C ALA A 117 -14.94 -8.61 -8.18
N GLY A 118 -14.11 -8.88 -9.20
CA GLY A 118 -14.32 -8.45 -10.60
C GLY A 118 -13.05 -7.97 -11.30
N PHE A 119 -13.22 -7.31 -12.45
CA PHE A 119 -12.12 -6.65 -13.19
C PHE A 119 -11.68 -5.34 -12.55
N ALA A 120 -10.45 -4.92 -12.81
CA ALA A 120 -9.94 -3.62 -12.37
C ALA A 120 -10.77 -2.48 -13.01
N ASP A 121 -10.98 -1.41 -12.25
CA ASP A 121 -11.59 -0.19 -12.76
C ASP A 121 -10.55 0.66 -13.51
N ILE A 122 -9.28 0.55 -13.09
CA ILE A 122 -8.15 1.29 -13.64
C ILE A 122 -6.98 0.33 -13.87
N GLU A 123 -6.40 0.36 -15.07
CA GLU A 123 -5.19 -0.37 -15.43
C GLU A 123 -4.12 0.60 -15.95
N ILE A 124 -2.94 0.59 -15.32
CA ILE A 124 -1.86 1.54 -15.62
C ILE A 124 -0.53 0.79 -15.70
N PHE A 125 0.30 1.10 -16.68
CA PHE A 125 1.70 0.68 -16.67
C PHE A 125 2.56 1.72 -15.96
N PHE A 126 3.15 1.36 -14.81
CA PHE A 126 3.98 2.28 -14.02
C PHE A 126 5.02 1.51 -13.20
N GLY A 127 6.11 1.12 -13.85
CA GLY A 127 7.21 0.41 -13.21
C GLY A 127 7.87 -0.59 -14.14
N ILE A 128 8.83 -1.32 -13.60
CA ILE A 128 9.52 -2.43 -14.25
C ILE A 128 9.66 -3.60 -13.25
N PRO A 129 9.94 -4.83 -13.73
CA PRO A 129 10.19 -5.96 -12.84
C PRO A 129 11.26 -5.63 -11.78
N GLY A 130 10.98 -6.00 -10.52
CA GLY A 130 11.81 -5.69 -9.36
C GLY A 130 11.42 -4.43 -8.59
N ASP A 131 10.58 -3.56 -9.17
CA ASP A 131 10.02 -2.43 -8.43
C ASP A 131 9.07 -2.91 -7.32
N ARG A 132 8.92 -2.10 -6.26
CA ARG A 132 8.00 -2.36 -5.14
C ARG A 132 6.88 -1.32 -5.14
N PRO A 133 5.61 -1.73 -5.12
CA PRO A 133 4.50 -0.79 -5.24
C PRO A 133 4.26 -0.02 -3.93
N LEU A 134 3.76 1.20 -4.07
CA LEU A 134 3.40 2.13 -3.01
C LEU A 134 2.10 2.84 -3.39
N CYS A 135 1.38 3.33 -2.40
CA CYS A 135 0.28 4.26 -2.60
C CYS A 135 0.19 5.26 -1.46
N GLY A 136 -0.31 6.45 -1.76
CA GLY A 136 -0.39 7.54 -0.80
C GLY A 136 -0.87 8.83 -1.47
N ASP A 137 -1.25 9.80 -0.65
CA ASP A 137 -1.60 11.14 -1.12
C ASP A 137 -0.32 12.00 -1.10
N TRP A 138 0.34 12.09 -2.26
CA TRP A 138 1.66 12.73 -2.37
C TRP A 138 1.58 14.25 -2.51
N ASN A 139 0.43 14.77 -2.95
CA ASN A 139 0.19 16.19 -3.26
C ASN A 139 -0.84 16.85 -2.32
N MET A 140 -1.37 16.12 -1.35
CA MET A 140 -2.34 16.55 -0.35
C MET A 140 -3.70 16.97 -0.95
N ASP A 141 -4.14 16.31 -2.01
CA ASP A 141 -5.44 16.59 -2.64
C ASP A 141 -6.59 15.71 -2.12
N GLY A 142 -6.30 14.78 -1.21
CA GLY A 142 -7.27 13.86 -0.63
C GLY A 142 -7.47 12.58 -1.42
N ILE A 143 -6.83 12.40 -2.58
CA ILE A 143 -6.85 11.18 -3.37
C ILE A 143 -5.51 10.45 -3.19
N GLN A 144 -5.54 9.16 -2.89
CA GLN A 144 -4.33 8.35 -2.84
C GLN A 144 -3.98 7.82 -4.23
N THR A 145 -2.72 7.96 -4.61
CA THR A 145 -2.25 7.66 -5.96
C THR A 145 -1.04 6.74 -5.96
N ILE A 146 -0.75 6.19 -7.14
CA ILE A 146 0.29 5.18 -7.31
C ILE A 146 1.71 5.73 -7.13
N GLY A 147 2.59 4.87 -6.63
CA GLY A 147 4.03 5.09 -6.59
C GLY A 147 4.79 3.76 -6.67
N ILE A 148 6.08 3.83 -6.98
CA ILE A 148 6.98 2.67 -6.89
C ILE A 148 8.29 3.06 -6.20
N TYR A 149 8.88 2.10 -5.48
CA TYR A 149 10.26 2.16 -5.03
C TYR A 149 11.11 1.23 -5.90
N ARG A 150 12.19 1.78 -6.45
CA ARG A 150 13.14 1.06 -7.28
C ARG A 150 14.45 0.85 -6.53
N ALA A 151 14.64 -0.36 -6.01
CA ALA A 151 15.83 -0.71 -5.24
C ALA A 151 17.14 -0.57 -6.05
N SER A 152 17.11 -0.80 -7.37
CA SER A 152 18.29 -0.67 -8.22
C SER A 152 18.78 0.78 -8.39
N ALA A 153 17.91 1.76 -8.12
CA ALA A 153 18.21 3.18 -8.18
C ALA A 153 18.19 3.84 -6.78
N ASP A 154 17.82 3.10 -5.74
CA ASP A 154 17.53 3.62 -4.39
C ASP A 154 16.63 4.88 -4.44
N ALA A 155 15.58 4.81 -5.26
CA ALA A 155 14.74 5.96 -5.60
C ALA A 155 13.25 5.64 -5.54
N PHE A 156 12.46 6.65 -5.20
CA PHE A 156 11.01 6.62 -5.28
C PHE A 156 10.57 7.26 -6.59
N TYR A 157 9.46 6.80 -7.15
CA TYR A 157 8.84 7.40 -8.32
C TYR A 157 7.36 7.50 -8.00
N LEU A 158 6.88 8.72 -7.75
CA LEU A 158 5.52 8.96 -7.28
C LEU A 158 4.74 9.72 -8.35
N ARG A 159 3.46 9.40 -8.48
CA ARG A 159 2.57 10.02 -9.45
C ARG A 159 1.36 10.60 -8.73
N ASN A 160 0.98 11.83 -9.04
CA ASN A 160 -0.13 12.56 -8.41
C ASN A 160 -1.47 12.26 -9.10
N SER A 161 -1.58 11.19 -9.88
CA SER A 161 -2.83 10.78 -10.52
C SER A 161 -2.84 9.29 -10.86
N ASN A 162 -4.03 8.69 -10.81
CA ASN A 162 -4.27 7.30 -11.22
C ASN A 162 -4.55 7.22 -12.73
N THR A 163 -3.61 7.74 -13.53
CA THR A 163 -3.65 7.75 -15.00
C THR A 163 -2.31 7.31 -15.58
N GLN A 164 -2.24 7.02 -16.89
CA GLN A 164 -0.98 6.69 -17.56
C GLN A 164 -0.04 7.90 -17.68
N GLY A 165 1.24 7.73 -17.34
CA GLY A 165 2.30 8.71 -17.60
C GLY A 165 3.54 8.53 -16.73
N PHE A 166 4.44 9.53 -16.76
CA PHE A 166 5.69 9.52 -15.99
C PHE A 166 5.49 9.89 -14.51
N ALA A 167 6.51 9.66 -13.68
CA ALA A 167 6.48 10.13 -12.30
C ALA A 167 6.46 11.66 -12.25
N ASP A 168 5.69 12.21 -11.33
CA ASP A 168 5.67 13.64 -11.02
C ASP A 168 6.78 13.99 -9.99
N ILE A 169 7.19 13.01 -9.19
CA ILE A 169 8.20 13.15 -8.12
C ILE A 169 9.17 11.97 -8.19
N THR A 170 10.47 12.24 -8.07
CA THR A 170 11.56 11.24 -8.05
C THR A 170 12.61 11.54 -6.98
#